data_AF-A0A843A3W8-F1
#
_entry.id   AF-A0A843A3W8-F1
#
_cell.length_a   1.000
_cell.length_b   1.000
_cell.length_c   1.000
_cell.angle_alpha   90.00
_cell.angle_beta   90.00
_cell.angle_gamma   90.00
#
_symmetry.space_group_name_H-M   'P 1'
#
loop_
_entity.id
_entity.type
_entity.pdbx_description
1 polymer ?
#
loop_
_entity_poly.entity_id
_entity_poly.type
_entity_poly.pdbx_seq_one_letter_code
_entity_poly.pdbx_strand_id
1 'polypeptide(L)'
;MMLWPHGGEITEGTHSDTVGFDPYGSTGYTECHNLTFSFIPGYQVRYAPGDGIWNNTYNTTDDVESWNFKIAVTDSGEDAPQSSTSWITDEFGFYSYSEIISAGWPTIIGHPGENATANSNITLVTRSNGNYSLSTDVEDLDHRTFPGATISRDRIWVRGGDLDIFDNFTASGGGIYFYGLIGTYHLAQANGTDFTTNDVEYKCDIPMGQMAGDYVAAIRYHLTTT
;
A
#
# COMPACT_ATOMS: atom_id res chain seq x y z
N MET A 1 20.53 21.36 15.61
CA MET A 1 20.74 20.32 14.58
C MET A 1 19.47 19.50 14.50
N MET A 2 18.85 19.40 13.33
CA MET A 2 17.68 18.55 13.12
C MET A 2 18.16 17.08 13.12
N LEU A 3 17.51 16.24 13.91
CA LEU A 3 17.79 14.80 13.99
C LEU A 3 16.63 14.07 13.32
N TRP A 4 16.93 13.32 12.26
CA TRP A 4 15.93 12.55 11.53
C TRP A 4 15.77 11.15 12.13
N PRO A 5 14.57 10.53 12.02
CA PRO A 5 14.38 9.12 12.31
C PRO A 5 15.38 8.25 11.54
N HIS A 6 15.88 7.22 12.20
CA HIS A 6 16.87 6.29 11.65
C HIS A 6 16.27 4.89 11.56
N GLY A 7 16.74 4.06 10.62
CA GLY A 7 16.31 2.65 10.51
C GLY A 7 15.53 2.29 9.25
N GLY A 8 15.43 3.19 8.25
CA GLY A 8 14.74 2.91 6.99
C GLY A 8 13.23 3.13 7.05
N GLU A 9 12.73 3.70 8.15
CA GLU A 9 11.30 3.96 8.37
C GLU A 9 10.77 5.09 7.49
N ILE A 10 11.66 5.94 6.96
CA ILE A 10 11.33 7.13 6.18
C ILE A 10 12.36 7.30 5.06
N THR A 11 11.93 7.84 3.93
CA THR A 11 12.85 8.49 2.98
C THR A 11 12.83 9.99 3.24
N GLU A 12 13.99 10.53 3.61
CA GLU A 12 14.15 11.98 3.83
C GLU A 12 13.89 12.76 2.53
N GLY A 13 13.07 13.79 2.61
CA GLY A 13 12.84 14.75 1.53
C GLY A 13 13.62 16.05 1.74
N THR A 14 13.19 17.11 1.07
CA THR A 14 13.77 18.44 1.27
C THR A 14 13.35 19.05 2.59
N HIS A 15 14.24 19.85 3.18
CA HIS A 15 13.93 20.75 4.30
C HIS A 15 14.36 22.18 3.97
N SER A 16 13.66 23.15 4.55
CA SER A 16 13.96 24.57 4.43
C SER A 16 13.64 25.31 5.72
N ASP A 17 14.47 26.30 6.03
CA ASP A 17 14.23 27.31 7.05
C ASP A 17 14.14 28.67 6.36
N THR A 18 13.09 29.42 6.65
CA THR A 18 12.89 30.75 6.09
C THR A 18 12.45 31.71 7.18
N VAL A 19 13.01 32.92 7.17
CA VAL A 19 12.58 33.98 8.07
C VAL A 19 11.27 34.58 7.56
N GLY A 20 10.23 34.47 8.37
CA GLY A 20 8.92 35.08 8.18
C GLY A 20 8.85 36.49 8.75
N PHE A 21 7.89 37.28 8.25
CA PHE A 21 7.57 38.59 8.81
C PHE A 21 6.87 38.41 10.16
N ASP A 22 7.42 39.00 11.23
CA ASP A 22 6.76 39.08 12.53
C ASP A 22 5.95 40.39 12.62
N PRO A 23 4.61 40.34 12.48
CA PRO A 23 3.76 41.54 12.54
C PRO A 23 3.70 42.17 13.94
N TYR A 24 4.18 41.49 14.98
CA TYR A 24 4.24 41.98 16.36
C TYR A 24 5.67 42.20 16.86
N GLY A 25 6.68 42.01 16.00
CA GLY A 25 8.09 41.91 16.38
C GLY A 25 8.70 43.22 16.85
N SER A 26 9.34 43.15 18.02
CA SER A 26 10.27 44.18 18.50
C SER A 26 11.46 44.32 17.55
N THR A 27 11.71 45.55 17.08
CA THR A 27 12.87 45.88 16.24
C THR A 27 14.17 45.35 16.86
N GLY A 28 14.78 44.38 16.20
CA GLY A 28 16.13 43.87 16.49
C GLY A 28 16.25 42.52 17.20
N TYR A 29 15.15 41.84 17.61
CA TYR A 29 15.29 40.75 18.59
C TYR A 29 14.38 39.52 18.45
N THR A 30 13.54 39.36 17.43
CA THR A 30 12.86 38.05 17.24
C THR A 30 12.47 37.85 15.79
N GLU A 31 13.22 37.00 15.09
CA GLU A 31 12.88 36.53 13.75
C GLU A 31 11.91 35.36 13.90
N CYS A 32 10.77 35.41 13.23
CA CYS A 32 9.90 34.25 13.10
C CYS A 32 10.54 33.31 12.08
N HIS A 33 10.77 32.04 12.43
CA HIS A 33 11.29 31.03 11.50
C HIS A 33 10.19 30.05 11.10
N ASN A 34 10.01 29.88 9.79
CA ASN A 34 9.17 28.84 9.22
C ASN A 34 10.06 27.66 8.81
N LEU A 35 9.95 26.56 9.55
CA LEU A 35 10.61 25.29 9.26
C LEU A 35 9.66 24.42 8.45
N THR A 36 10.09 24.03 7.25
CA THR A 36 9.37 23.06 6.40
C THR A 36 10.26 21.86 6.17
N PHE A 37 9.72 20.66 6.30
CA PHE A 37 10.40 19.43 5.98
C PHE A 37 9.43 18.46 5.32
N SER A 38 9.95 17.60 4.46
CA SER A 38 9.19 16.59 3.74
C SER A 38 9.84 15.25 3.94
N PHE A 39 9.02 14.21 3.95
CA PHE A 39 9.48 12.83 4.03
C PHE A 39 8.45 11.93 3.34
N ILE A 40 8.90 10.77 2.88
CA ILE A 40 8.01 9.70 2.46
C ILE A 40 8.01 8.67 3.59
N PRO A 41 6.86 8.42 4.22
CA PRO A 41 6.73 7.38 5.23
C PRO A 41 7.02 6.01 4.60
N GLY A 42 7.69 5.15 5.35
CA GLY A 42 7.75 3.73 5.05
C GLY A 42 6.45 3.03 5.45
N TYR A 43 6.43 1.74 5.20
CA TYR A 43 5.30 0.85 5.43
C TYR A 43 5.10 0.44 6.91
N GLN A 44 5.94 0.95 7.81
CA GLN A 44 5.97 0.57 9.21
C GLN A 44 4.96 1.32 10.09
N VAL A 45 4.18 2.23 9.51
CA VAL A 45 3.12 2.93 10.25
C VAL A 45 1.89 2.04 10.29
N ARG A 46 1.39 1.76 11.49
CA ARG A 46 0.19 0.96 11.69
C ARG A 46 -1.07 1.80 11.43
N TYR A 47 -2.21 1.11 11.35
CA TYR A 47 -3.53 1.75 11.37
C TYR A 47 -3.67 2.53 12.67
N ALA A 48 -3.44 3.85 12.62
CA ALA A 48 -3.57 4.76 13.76
C ALA A 48 -4.84 5.61 13.59
N PRO A 49 -6.04 5.03 13.75
CA PRO A 49 -7.31 5.76 13.63
C PRO A 49 -7.55 6.72 14.81
N GLY A 50 -6.64 6.74 15.79
CA GLY A 50 -6.90 7.19 17.15
C GLY A 50 -7.89 6.26 17.85
N ASP A 51 -8.02 6.36 19.17
CA ASP A 51 -9.08 5.68 19.94
C ASP A 51 -10.51 6.25 19.67
N GLY A 52 -10.66 7.07 18.62
CA GLY A 52 -11.86 7.81 18.28
C GLY A 52 -12.12 9.02 19.18
N ILE A 53 -11.24 9.31 20.14
CA ILE A 53 -11.32 10.43 21.07
C ILE A 53 -10.03 11.25 20.90
N TRP A 54 -10.10 12.29 20.07
CA TRP A 54 -9.01 13.26 19.99
C TRP A 54 -8.75 13.85 21.38
N ASN A 55 -7.66 13.42 22.02
CA ASN A 55 -7.26 13.92 23.32
C ASN A 55 -6.59 15.28 23.12
N ASN A 56 -7.34 16.35 23.35
CA ASN A 56 -6.83 17.72 23.29
C ASN A 56 -5.95 18.11 24.49
N THR A 57 -5.66 17.16 25.39
CA THR A 57 -4.72 17.40 26.48
C THR A 57 -3.30 17.40 25.90
N TYR A 58 -2.66 18.57 25.93
CA TYR A 58 -1.29 18.79 25.45
C TYR A 58 -0.34 17.64 25.83
N ASN A 59 0.37 17.11 24.83
CA ASN A 59 1.50 16.18 24.98
C ASN A 59 1.19 14.74 25.42
N THR A 60 0.00 14.20 25.16
CA THR A 60 -0.23 12.76 25.27
C THR A 60 0.13 12.08 23.93
N THR A 61 1.43 11.88 23.70
CA THR A 61 1.98 11.05 22.62
C THR A 61 1.95 9.59 23.05
N ASP A 62 0.81 8.92 23.00
CA ASP A 62 0.64 7.57 23.55
C ASP A 62 0.23 6.50 22.53
N ASP A 63 0.00 6.86 21.27
CA ASP A 63 -0.18 5.85 20.23
C ASP A 63 1.18 5.28 19.79
N VAL A 64 1.39 4.00 20.13
CA VAL A 64 2.58 3.23 19.73
C VAL A 64 2.61 2.94 18.21
N GLU A 65 1.48 3.21 17.55
CA GLU A 65 1.21 2.94 16.13
C GLU A 65 1.35 4.20 15.27
N SER A 66 1.50 5.38 15.89
CA SER A 66 1.70 6.69 15.25
C SER A 66 3.17 7.14 15.30
N TRP A 67 3.51 8.13 14.48
CA TRP A 67 4.77 8.86 14.59
C TRP A 67 4.63 9.99 15.59
N ASN A 68 5.38 9.88 16.67
CA ASN A 68 5.48 10.89 17.69
C ASN A 68 6.65 11.82 17.36
N PHE A 69 6.42 13.13 17.26
CA PHE A 69 7.47 14.11 17.01
C PHE A 69 7.53 15.17 18.10
N LYS A 70 8.75 15.67 18.34
CA LYS A 70 9.04 16.75 19.29
C LYS A 70 9.83 17.84 18.60
N ILE A 71 9.29 19.07 18.62
CA ILE A 71 9.98 20.26 18.13
C ILE A 71 10.45 21.03 19.36
N ALA A 72 11.77 21.18 19.51
CA ALA A 72 12.38 21.91 20.62
C ALA A 72 13.28 23.04 20.13
N VAL A 73 13.16 24.20 20.76
CA VAL A 73 13.99 25.39 20.52
C VAL A 73 14.77 25.67 21.79
N THR A 74 16.09 25.70 21.68
CA THR A 74 17.00 26.04 22.76
C THR A 74 17.68 27.37 22.45
N ASP A 75 17.45 28.35 23.32
CA ASP A 75 18.25 29.57 23.40
C ASP A 75 19.51 29.26 24.22
N SER A 76 20.69 29.52 23.65
CA SER A 76 21.99 29.32 24.29
C SER A 76 22.19 30.22 25.49
N GLY A 77 21.37 31.27 25.66
CA GLY A 77 21.46 32.20 26.78
C GLY A 77 22.66 33.12 26.66
N GLU A 78 23.09 33.46 25.44
CA GLU A 78 24.24 34.35 25.21
C GLU A 78 24.12 35.70 25.95
N ASP A 79 22.89 36.14 26.26
CA ASP A 79 22.58 37.35 27.06
C ASP A 79 21.75 37.06 28.34
N ALA A 80 21.62 35.80 28.75
CA ALA A 80 20.86 35.38 29.94
C ALA A 80 21.69 34.45 30.85
N PRO A 81 21.46 34.44 32.18
CA PRO A 81 22.27 33.63 33.10
C PRO A 81 22.15 32.11 32.91
N GLN A 82 21.15 31.64 32.14
CA GLN A 82 20.89 30.23 31.87
C GLN A 82 20.30 30.07 30.47
N SER A 83 20.58 28.93 29.83
CA SER A 83 19.90 28.54 28.60
C SER A 83 18.41 28.32 28.85
N SER A 84 17.58 28.66 27.87
CA SER A 84 16.14 28.42 27.90
C SER A 84 15.79 27.39 26.83
N THR A 85 14.90 26.46 27.12
CA THR A 85 14.39 25.51 26.12
C THR A 85 12.88 25.47 26.19
N SER A 86 12.24 25.63 25.03
CA SER A 86 10.80 25.45 24.86
C SER A 86 10.56 24.34 23.84
N TRP A 87 9.44 23.63 23.96
CA TRP A 87 9.11 22.55 23.03
C TRP A 87 7.61 22.32 22.89
N ILE A 88 7.25 21.73 21.76
CA ILE A 88 5.94 21.11 21.52
C ILE A 88 6.15 19.66 21.08
N THR A 89 5.20 18.81 21.44
CA THR A 89 5.09 17.43 20.94
C THR A 89 3.77 17.25 20.26
N ASP A 90 3.75 16.42 19.22
CA ASP A 90 2.55 16.13 18.45
C ASP A 90 2.73 14.76 17.76
N GLU A 91 1.66 14.22 17.19
CA GLU A 91 1.63 12.91 16.57
C GLU A 91 1.07 12.93 15.15
N PHE A 92 1.49 11.95 14.34
CA PHE A 92 1.05 11.81 12.96
C PHE A 92 0.89 10.32 12.62
N GLY A 93 -0.28 9.92 12.14
CA GLY A 93 -0.60 8.55 11.77
C GLY A 93 -1.17 8.44 10.35
N PHE A 94 -1.05 7.26 9.74
CA PHE A 94 -1.74 6.95 8.49
C PHE A 94 -3.01 6.15 8.76
N TYR A 95 -4.08 6.56 8.11
CA TYR A 95 -5.35 5.85 8.20
C TYR A 95 -5.31 4.49 7.50
N SER A 96 -4.55 4.29 6.42
CA SER A 96 -4.38 2.95 5.83
C SER A 96 -3.23 2.93 4.81
N TYR A 97 -2.57 1.78 4.69
CA TYR A 97 -1.52 1.50 3.72
C TYR A 97 -1.62 0.06 3.22
N SER A 98 -1.60 -0.07 1.89
CA SER A 98 -1.45 -1.34 1.18
C SER A 98 -0.57 -1.18 -0.04
N GLU A 99 0.23 -2.20 -0.33
CA GLU A 99 1.06 -2.26 -1.53
C GLU A 99 1.13 -3.69 -2.07
N ILE A 100 1.02 -3.84 -3.39
CA ILE A 100 1.43 -5.06 -4.09
C ILE A 100 2.88 -4.85 -4.53
N ILE A 101 3.80 -5.47 -3.82
CA ILE A 101 5.25 -5.33 -4.02
C ILE A 101 5.66 -6.03 -5.33
N SER A 102 5.09 -7.21 -5.59
CA SER A 102 5.33 -7.93 -6.83
C SER A 102 4.17 -8.85 -7.19
N ALA A 103 3.98 -9.06 -8.49
CA ALA A 103 3.04 -10.01 -9.04
C ALA A 103 3.65 -10.71 -10.26
N GLY A 104 3.48 -12.02 -10.36
CA GLY A 104 3.84 -12.78 -11.56
C GLY A 104 2.73 -12.80 -12.61
N TRP A 105 3.04 -13.41 -13.76
CA TRP A 105 2.12 -13.53 -14.91
C TRP A 105 2.07 -14.99 -15.38
N PRO A 106 0.87 -15.59 -15.55
CA PRO A 106 0.74 -16.95 -16.05
C PRO A 106 0.95 -17.03 -17.56
N THR A 107 1.48 -18.17 -18.00
CA THR A 107 1.49 -18.57 -19.42
C THR A 107 0.85 -19.94 -19.52
N ILE A 108 -0.14 -20.06 -20.40
CA ILE A 108 -0.91 -21.28 -20.62
C ILE A 108 -0.74 -21.67 -22.09
N ILE A 109 -0.48 -22.96 -22.34
CA ILE A 109 -0.37 -23.52 -23.68
C ILE A 109 -1.30 -24.73 -23.75
N GLY A 110 -2.14 -24.79 -24.78
CA GLY A 110 -3.04 -25.92 -25.01
C GLY A 110 -3.66 -25.86 -26.39
N HIS A 111 -4.40 -26.92 -26.73
CA HIS A 111 -5.12 -27.02 -28.00
C HIS A 111 -6.59 -26.61 -27.85
N PRO A 112 -7.24 -26.16 -28.95
CA PRO A 112 -8.68 -25.94 -28.96
C PRO A 112 -9.45 -27.18 -28.48
N GLY A 113 -10.34 -27.00 -27.50
CA GLY A 113 -11.13 -28.06 -26.86
C GLY A 113 -10.52 -28.61 -25.56
N GLU A 114 -9.35 -28.14 -25.13
CA GLU A 114 -8.67 -28.61 -23.92
C GLU A 114 -8.85 -27.67 -22.73
N ASN A 115 -8.79 -28.24 -21.52
CA ASN A 115 -8.53 -27.48 -20.31
C ASN A 115 -7.01 -27.46 -20.08
N ALA A 116 -6.40 -26.29 -20.26
CA ALA A 116 -4.98 -26.09 -20.13
C ALA A 116 -4.66 -25.38 -18.81
N THR A 117 -3.61 -25.81 -18.12
CA THR A 117 -3.16 -25.24 -16.84
C THR A 117 -1.84 -24.51 -17.04
N ALA A 118 -1.62 -23.41 -16.33
CA ALA A 118 -0.33 -22.73 -16.34
C ALA A 118 0.78 -23.65 -15.82
N ASN A 119 1.98 -23.54 -16.39
CA ASN A 119 3.10 -24.44 -16.04
C ASN A 119 3.69 -24.21 -14.64
N SER A 120 3.35 -23.09 -14.00
CA SER A 120 3.83 -22.74 -12.67
C SER A 120 2.80 -21.89 -11.93
N ASN A 121 2.84 -21.99 -10.61
CA ASN A 121 2.09 -21.09 -9.74
C ASN A 121 2.66 -19.67 -9.86
N ILE A 122 1.79 -18.71 -9.62
CA ILE A 122 2.11 -17.28 -9.56
C ILE A 122 2.35 -16.92 -8.12
N THR A 123 3.43 -16.16 -7.91
CA THR A 123 3.73 -15.55 -6.62
C THR A 123 3.26 -14.11 -6.61
N LEU A 124 2.49 -13.76 -5.59
CA LEU A 124 2.12 -12.40 -5.22
C LEU A 124 2.81 -12.06 -3.90
N VAL A 125 3.42 -10.89 -3.84
CA VAL A 125 3.96 -10.35 -2.59
C VAL A 125 3.22 -9.07 -2.27
N THR A 126 2.57 -9.05 -1.11
CA THR A 126 1.73 -7.95 -0.67
C THR A 126 2.16 -7.46 0.71
N ARG A 127 1.76 -6.23 1.01
CA ARG A 127 1.98 -5.60 2.30
C ARG A 127 0.77 -4.75 2.66
N SER A 128 0.34 -4.82 3.91
CA SER A 128 -0.77 -4.02 4.42
C SER A 128 -0.57 -3.73 5.90
N ASN A 129 -0.92 -2.52 6.34
CA ASN A 129 -0.86 -2.12 7.75
C ASN A 129 -2.19 -2.31 8.51
N GLY A 130 -3.21 -2.79 7.82
CA GLY A 130 -4.52 -3.15 8.36
C GLY A 130 -5.05 -4.42 7.69
N ASN A 131 -6.19 -4.92 8.19
CA ASN A 131 -6.82 -6.07 7.55
C ASN A 131 -7.17 -5.73 6.10
N TYR A 132 -7.11 -6.71 5.21
CA TYR A 132 -7.16 -6.46 3.79
C TYR A 132 -7.98 -7.48 3.02
N SER A 133 -8.29 -7.12 1.78
CA SER A 133 -8.75 -8.05 0.75
C SER A 133 -7.81 -8.01 -0.45
N LEU A 134 -7.59 -9.17 -1.07
CA LEU A 134 -6.81 -9.33 -2.29
C LEU A 134 -7.67 -10.05 -3.32
N SER A 135 -7.85 -9.43 -4.48
CA SER A 135 -8.60 -10.01 -5.60
C SER A 135 -7.83 -9.91 -6.90
N THR A 136 -8.24 -10.71 -7.87
CA THR A 136 -7.78 -10.66 -9.26
C THR A 136 -8.97 -10.42 -10.19
N ASP A 137 -8.73 -9.77 -11.31
CA ASP A 137 -9.66 -9.58 -12.40
C ASP A 137 -8.94 -9.70 -13.74
N VAL A 138 -9.64 -10.21 -14.76
CA VAL A 138 -9.08 -10.40 -16.10
C VAL A 138 -10.15 -10.14 -17.15
N GLU A 139 -9.75 -9.50 -18.25
CA GLU A 139 -10.64 -9.31 -19.40
C GLU A 139 -10.69 -10.56 -20.29
N ASP A 140 -11.52 -10.51 -21.33
CA ASP A 140 -11.46 -11.52 -22.38
C ASP A 140 -10.04 -11.57 -22.97
N LEU A 141 -9.58 -12.77 -23.32
CA LEU A 141 -8.30 -12.90 -24.00
C LEU A 141 -8.49 -12.55 -25.48
N ASP A 142 -7.74 -11.55 -25.94
CA ASP A 142 -7.75 -11.11 -27.33
C ASP A 142 -6.63 -11.76 -28.12
N HIS A 143 -6.95 -12.24 -29.34
CA HIS A 143 -5.92 -12.72 -30.25
C HIS A 143 -5.01 -11.55 -30.68
N ARG A 144 -3.70 -11.69 -30.45
CA ARG A 144 -2.70 -10.64 -30.76
C ARG A 144 -2.71 -10.11 -32.20
N THR A 145 -3.15 -10.89 -33.18
CA THR A 145 -3.03 -10.55 -34.60
C THR A 145 -4.35 -10.56 -35.37
N PHE A 146 -5.43 -11.09 -34.79
CA PHE A 146 -6.74 -11.18 -35.44
C PHE A 146 -7.81 -10.54 -34.57
N PRO A 147 -8.03 -9.22 -34.71
CA PRO A 147 -9.06 -8.51 -33.97
C PRO A 147 -10.43 -9.14 -34.20
N GLY A 148 -11.09 -9.58 -33.13
CA GLY A 148 -12.39 -10.28 -33.16
C GLY A 148 -12.33 -11.78 -32.87
N ALA A 149 -11.14 -12.39 -32.86
CA ALA A 149 -10.96 -13.70 -32.25
C ALA A 149 -10.66 -13.51 -30.75
N THR A 150 -11.60 -13.90 -29.89
CA THR A 150 -11.46 -13.77 -28.44
C THR A 150 -11.73 -15.10 -27.74
N ILE A 151 -11.23 -15.24 -26.50
CA ILE A 151 -11.66 -16.27 -25.56
C ILE A 151 -12.26 -15.54 -24.36
N SER A 152 -13.52 -15.83 -24.06
CA SER A 152 -14.22 -15.19 -22.94
C SER A 152 -13.52 -15.43 -21.60
N ARG A 153 -13.47 -14.40 -20.75
CA ARG A 153 -12.94 -14.46 -19.37
C ARG A 153 -13.57 -15.55 -18.52
N ASP A 154 -14.82 -15.94 -18.80
CA ASP A 154 -15.53 -17.05 -18.14
C ASP A 154 -14.81 -18.40 -18.28
N ARG A 155 -13.91 -18.51 -19.27
CA ARG A 155 -13.08 -19.69 -19.52
C ARG A 155 -11.80 -19.69 -18.71
N ILE A 156 -11.46 -18.59 -18.05
CA ILE A 156 -10.28 -18.47 -17.21
C ILE A 156 -10.69 -18.83 -15.80
N TRP A 157 -9.97 -19.79 -15.22
CA TRP A 157 -10.17 -20.25 -13.87
C TRP A 157 -8.97 -19.88 -13.02
N VAL A 158 -9.20 -19.51 -11.78
CA VAL A 158 -8.15 -19.15 -10.83
C VAL A 158 -8.44 -19.74 -9.46
N ARG A 159 -7.37 -20.04 -8.71
CA ARG A 159 -7.38 -20.35 -7.28
C ARG A 159 -6.11 -19.80 -6.63
N GLY A 160 -6.05 -19.82 -5.31
CA GLY A 160 -4.86 -19.44 -4.53
C GLY A 160 -5.23 -18.68 -3.27
N GLY A 161 -4.32 -18.67 -2.29
CA GLY A 161 -4.60 -18.11 -0.97
C GLY A 161 -5.70 -18.88 -0.25
N ASP A 162 -6.72 -18.19 0.26
CA ASP A 162 -7.87 -18.81 0.93
C ASP A 162 -8.89 -19.40 -0.07
N LEU A 163 -8.72 -19.15 -1.37
CA LEU A 163 -9.53 -19.75 -2.44
C LEU A 163 -8.93 -21.10 -2.86
N ASP A 164 -9.26 -22.16 -2.13
CA ASP A 164 -8.72 -23.52 -2.37
C ASP A 164 -9.29 -24.22 -3.63
N ILE A 165 -10.45 -23.77 -4.10
CA ILE A 165 -11.19 -24.35 -5.23
C ILE A 165 -11.13 -23.37 -6.41
N PHE A 166 -10.93 -23.90 -7.62
CA PHE A 166 -10.98 -23.08 -8.83
C PHE A 166 -12.34 -22.41 -9.00
N ASP A 167 -12.32 -21.11 -9.21
CA ASP A 167 -13.45 -20.30 -9.59
C ASP A 167 -13.17 -19.59 -10.93
N ASN A 168 -14.20 -19.13 -11.63
CA ASN A 168 -14.08 -18.48 -12.93
C ASN A 168 -14.87 -17.18 -13.05
N PHE A 169 -14.46 -16.36 -14.01
CA PHE A 169 -14.90 -14.97 -14.09
C PHE A 169 -16.26 -14.78 -14.78
N THR A 170 -17.28 -15.55 -14.38
CA THR A 170 -18.62 -15.60 -15.01
C THR A 170 -19.52 -14.40 -14.72
N ALA A 171 -19.19 -13.60 -13.70
CA ALA A 171 -19.91 -12.37 -13.42
C ALA A 171 -19.57 -11.29 -14.48
N SER A 172 -20.59 -10.54 -14.92
CA SER A 172 -20.42 -9.40 -15.82
C SER A 172 -19.76 -8.23 -15.06
N GLY A 173 -18.44 -8.34 -14.87
CA GLY A 173 -17.67 -7.48 -13.99
C GLY A 173 -17.61 -8.02 -12.56
N GLY A 174 -16.43 -7.94 -11.94
CA GLY A 174 -16.16 -8.45 -10.60
C GLY A 174 -14.89 -9.31 -10.57
N GLY A 175 -14.08 -9.10 -9.54
CA GLY A 175 -12.89 -9.89 -9.31
C GLY A 175 -13.17 -11.17 -8.52
N ILE A 176 -12.24 -12.11 -8.59
CA ILE A 176 -12.19 -13.30 -7.75
C ILE A 176 -11.25 -13.01 -6.58
N TYR A 177 -11.67 -13.30 -5.36
CA TYR A 177 -10.90 -13.00 -4.16
C TYR A 177 -10.02 -14.17 -3.75
N PHE A 178 -8.72 -13.92 -3.56
CA PHE A 178 -7.80 -14.87 -2.91
C PHE A 178 -7.85 -14.74 -1.39
N TYR A 179 -8.06 -13.53 -0.90
CA TYR A 179 -8.12 -13.24 0.53
C TYR A 179 -9.21 -12.24 0.82
N GLY A 180 -10.00 -12.60 1.83
CA GLY A 180 -11.12 -11.80 2.30
C GLY A 180 -12.14 -11.46 1.23
N LEU A 181 -13.15 -10.70 1.63
CA LEU A 181 -14.14 -10.04 0.79
C LEU A 181 -14.82 -8.96 1.65
N ILE A 182 -15.80 -8.25 1.09
CA ILE A 182 -16.56 -7.24 1.82
C ILE A 182 -17.12 -7.84 3.13
N GLY A 183 -16.69 -7.27 4.27
CA GLY A 183 -17.13 -7.68 5.60
C GLY A 183 -16.38 -8.87 6.22
N THR A 184 -15.50 -9.55 5.48
CA THR A 184 -14.63 -10.60 6.02
C THR A 184 -13.22 -10.43 5.48
N TYR A 185 -12.36 -9.72 6.19
CA TYR A 185 -11.01 -9.39 5.73
C TYR A 185 -9.98 -10.41 6.19
N HIS A 186 -8.90 -10.55 5.42
CA HIS A 186 -7.73 -11.31 5.84
C HIS A 186 -6.89 -10.48 6.82
N LEU A 187 -6.32 -11.16 7.81
CA LEU A 187 -5.58 -10.50 8.88
C LEU A 187 -4.28 -9.89 8.36
N ALA A 188 -4.00 -8.66 8.79
CA ALA A 188 -2.71 -8.03 8.51
C ALA A 188 -1.58 -8.86 9.11
N GLN A 189 -0.43 -8.90 8.41
CA GLN A 189 0.78 -9.45 9.00
C GLN A 189 1.35 -8.50 10.06
N ALA A 190 2.30 -9.00 10.84
CA ALA A 190 3.02 -8.17 11.78
C ALA A 190 3.71 -6.99 11.07
N ASN A 191 3.89 -5.89 11.79
CA ASN A 191 4.55 -4.71 11.25
C ASN A 191 5.93 -5.05 10.66
N GLY A 192 6.27 -4.43 9.54
CA GLY A 192 7.57 -4.62 8.92
C GLY A 192 7.69 -5.85 8.01
N THR A 193 6.61 -6.62 7.83
CA THR A 193 6.66 -7.91 7.13
C THR A 193 5.84 -7.95 5.84
N ASP A 194 6.32 -8.77 4.90
CA ASP A 194 5.66 -9.05 3.64
C ASP A 194 4.83 -10.32 3.77
N PHE A 195 3.72 -10.36 3.04
CA PHE A 195 2.95 -11.57 2.87
C PHE A 195 3.12 -12.13 1.46
N THR A 196 3.55 -13.38 1.38
CA THR A 196 3.79 -14.08 0.12
C THR A 196 2.71 -15.13 -0.12
N THR A 197 2.02 -15.00 -1.25
CA THR A 197 1.05 -15.98 -1.75
C THR A 197 1.65 -16.62 -2.98
N ASN A 198 2.07 -17.88 -2.88
CA ASN A 198 2.87 -18.58 -3.91
C ASN A 198 2.14 -19.76 -4.55
N ASP A 199 0.84 -19.86 -4.31
CA ASP A 199 -0.05 -20.93 -4.73
C ASP A 199 -1.14 -20.45 -5.70
N VAL A 200 -1.00 -19.25 -6.26
CA VAL A 200 -1.97 -18.74 -7.24
C VAL A 200 -1.83 -19.53 -8.53
N GLU A 201 -2.89 -20.22 -8.95
CA GLU A 201 -2.91 -21.06 -10.13
C GLU A 201 -3.95 -20.56 -11.13
N TYR A 202 -3.59 -20.60 -12.43
CA TYR A 202 -4.50 -20.25 -13.51
C TYR A 202 -4.71 -21.44 -14.47
N LYS A 203 -5.95 -21.57 -14.95
CA LYS A 203 -6.33 -22.49 -16.04
C LYS A 203 -7.17 -21.77 -17.07
N CYS A 204 -7.22 -22.31 -18.28
CA CYS A 204 -8.08 -21.83 -19.34
C CYS A 204 -8.75 -23.00 -20.05
N ASP A 205 -10.08 -22.96 -20.14
CA ASP A 205 -10.86 -23.82 -21.03
C ASP A 205 -10.83 -23.27 -22.45
N ILE A 206 -9.93 -23.79 -23.29
CA ILE A 206 -9.76 -23.30 -24.66
C ILE A 206 -10.93 -23.83 -25.50
N PRO A 207 -11.80 -22.96 -26.07
CA PRO A 207 -12.96 -23.43 -26.82
C PRO A 207 -12.59 -24.26 -28.05
N MET A 208 -13.44 -25.20 -28.43
CA MET A 208 -13.28 -25.92 -29.70
C MET A 208 -13.43 -24.95 -30.88
N GLY A 209 -12.60 -25.11 -31.90
CA GLY A 209 -12.62 -24.24 -33.09
C GLY A 209 -11.92 -22.90 -32.91
N GLN A 210 -11.25 -22.68 -31.76
CA GLN A 210 -10.45 -21.48 -31.54
C GLN A 210 -9.32 -21.38 -32.58
N MET A 211 -9.11 -20.18 -33.11
CA MET A 211 -8.02 -19.91 -34.05
C MET A 211 -6.66 -20.08 -33.34
N ALA A 212 -5.70 -20.72 -33.99
CA ALA A 212 -4.37 -20.91 -33.43
C ALA A 212 -3.61 -19.58 -33.36
N GLY A 213 -2.96 -19.32 -32.22
CA GLY A 213 -2.14 -18.14 -32.00
C GLY A 213 -2.14 -17.72 -30.53
N ASP A 214 -1.50 -16.58 -30.27
CA ASP A 214 -1.41 -16.02 -28.92
C ASP A 214 -2.65 -15.19 -28.58
N TYR A 215 -3.24 -15.52 -27.44
CA TYR A 215 -4.33 -14.77 -26.82
C TYR A 215 -3.81 -14.12 -25.54
N VAL A 216 -4.12 -12.85 -25.33
CA VAL A 216 -3.60 -12.08 -24.17
C VAL A 216 -4.69 -11.23 -23.54
N ALA A 217 -4.61 -11.08 -22.23
CA ALA A 217 -5.41 -10.15 -21.45
C ALA A 217 -4.53 -9.54 -20.35
N ALA A 218 -4.90 -8.35 -19.88
CA ALA A 218 -4.31 -7.80 -18.67
C ALA A 218 -4.94 -8.46 -17.46
N ILE A 219 -4.10 -8.97 -16.55
CA ILE A 219 -4.53 -9.40 -15.22
C ILE A 219 -4.35 -8.21 -14.28
N ARG A 220 -5.39 -7.89 -13.50
CA ARG A 220 -5.40 -6.81 -12.53
C ARG A 220 -5.55 -7.40 -11.14
N TYR A 221 -4.58 -7.14 -10.28
CA TYR A 221 -4.66 -7.48 -8.87
C TYR A 221 -5.07 -6.24 -8.08
N HIS A 222 -6.05 -6.39 -7.19
CA HIS A 222 -6.53 -5.31 -6.33
C HIS A 222 -6.31 -5.70 -4.87
N LEU A 223 -5.52 -4.88 -4.18
CA LEU A 223 -5.29 -4.97 -2.75
C LEU A 223 -5.99 -3.78 -2.09
N THR A 224 -6.77 -4.02 -1.05
CA THR A 224 -7.51 -2.97 -0.35
C THR A 224 -7.47 -3.22 1.15
N THR A 225 -6.95 -2.23 1.89
CA THR A 225 -6.94 -2.19 3.36
C THR A 225 -8.17 -1.49 3.89
N THR A 226 -8.67 -1.94 5.05
CA THR A 226 -9.76 -1.30 5.81
C THR A 226 -9.30 -0.71 7.11
#